data_AF-A0A6V8GYG7-F1
#
_entry.id   AF-A0A6V8GYG7-F1
#
_cell.length_a   1.000
_cell.length_b   1.000
_cell.length_c   1.000
_cell.angle_alpha   90.00
_cell.angle_beta   90.00
_cell.angle_gamma   90.00
#
_symmetry.space_group_name_H-M   'P 1'
#
loop_
_entity.id
_entity.type
_entity.pdbx_description
1 polymer ?
#
loop_
_entity_poly.entity_id
_entity_poly.type
_entity_poly.pdbx_seq_one_letter_code
_entity_poly.pdbx_strand_id
1 'polypeptide(L)'
;MALTRVRFKVHGTVQDGLTSPPIVPGVSFRAFTQKRATEYGVTGWVQNSPDGRVEGEIQGEPDLVQKLLKDVDKGPRHAHVVKLEKSDIDIQEDETSFEIRR
;
A
#
# COMPACT_ATOMS: atom_id res chain seq x y z
N MET A 1 22.99 -2.89 -5.91
CA MET A 1 21.91 -1.91 -6.21
C MET A 1 21.46 -1.33 -4.89
N ALA A 2 21.25 -0.01 -4.79
CA ALA A 2 20.83 0.63 -3.55
C ALA A 2 19.32 0.41 -3.38
N LEU A 3 18.92 -0.20 -2.27
CA LEU A 3 17.52 -0.30 -1.88
C LEU A 3 17.08 1.04 -1.29
N THR A 4 15.84 1.43 -1.56
CA THR A 4 15.19 2.54 -0.86
C THR A 4 13.97 2.02 -0.13
N ARG A 5 13.69 2.63 1.02
CA ARG A 5 12.48 2.37 1.80
C ARG A 5 11.70 3.65 1.97
N VAL A 6 10.42 3.60 1.64
CA VAL A 6 9.52 4.74 1.68
C VAL A 6 8.29 4.36 2.49
N ARG A 7 8.01 5.15 3.53
CA ARG A 7 6.72 5.14 4.20
C ARG A 7 5.75 5.98 3.39
N PHE A 8 4.56 5.46 3.15
CA PHE A 8 3.49 6.18 2.48
C PHE A 8 2.22 6.21 3.34
N LYS A 9 1.51 7.34 3.27
CA LYS A 9 0.24 7.53 3.97
C LYS A 9 -0.80 8.09 3.00
N VAL A 10 -1.86 7.32 2.82
CA VAL A 10 -2.98 7.65 1.94
C VAL A 10 -4.06 8.30 2.79
N HIS A 11 -4.33 9.56 2.50
CA HIS A 11 -5.52 10.26 2.97
C HIS A 11 -6.59 10.16 1.91
N GLY A 12 -7.78 9.72 2.30
CA GLY A 12 -8.91 9.59 1.40
C GLY A 12 -9.96 8.67 1.98
N THR A 13 -11.07 8.56 1.27
CA THR A 13 -12.13 7.63 1.66
C THR A 13 -11.85 6.30 1.00
N VAL A 14 -11.26 5.40 1.77
CA VAL A 14 -11.17 4.00 1.40
C VAL A 14 -12.50 3.40 1.84
N GLN A 15 -13.49 3.36 0.94
CA GLN A 15 -14.72 2.62 1.22
C GLN A 15 -14.37 1.12 1.25
N ASP A 16 -13.91 0.66 2.41
CA ASP A 16 -14.02 -0.74 2.79
C ASP A 16 -15.53 -0.94 3.05
N GLY A 17 -16.22 -1.48 2.04
CA GLY A 17 -17.67 -1.58 2.02
C GLY A 17 -18.21 -2.38 3.20
N LEU A 18 -18.52 -1.70 4.30
CA LEU A 18 -19.20 -2.27 5.45
C LEU A 18 -20.72 -2.06 5.33
N THR A 19 -21.32 -2.68 4.31
CA THR A 19 -22.77 -2.98 4.23
C THR A 19 -22.97 -4.25 3.37
N SER A 20 -23.28 -5.38 4.01
CA SER A 20 -23.50 -6.74 3.44
C SER A 20 -24.73 -6.88 2.50
N PRO A 21 -24.95 -8.00 1.73
CA PRO A 21 -24.17 -9.26 1.50
C PRO A 21 -24.01 -9.65 -0.02
N PRO A 22 -23.44 -10.81 -0.45
CA PRO A 22 -22.32 -11.59 0.07
C PRO A 22 -20.98 -11.17 -0.58
N ILE A 23 -19.92 -11.27 0.22
CA ILE A 23 -18.49 -11.40 -0.08
C ILE A 23 -18.18 -11.62 -1.58
N VAL A 24 -18.02 -10.54 -2.34
CA VAL A 24 -17.08 -10.58 -3.47
C VAL A 24 -15.69 -10.56 -2.81
N PRO A 25 -14.83 -11.58 -2.94
CA PRO A 25 -13.45 -11.51 -2.47
C PRO A 25 -12.71 -10.54 -3.39
N GLY A 26 -12.88 -9.25 -3.14
CA GLY A 26 -12.80 -8.27 -4.21
C GLY A 26 -11.55 -7.40 -4.17
N VAL A 27 -11.63 -6.32 -3.42
CA VAL A 27 -10.70 -5.21 -3.63
C VAL A 27 -10.59 -4.36 -2.37
N SER A 28 -10.08 -4.93 -1.27
CA SER A 28 -9.55 -4.09 -0.21
C SER A 28 -8.30 -3.38 -0.74
N PHE A 29 -8.14 -2.09 -0.45
CA PHE A 29 -6.97 -1.31 -0.88
C PHE A 29 -5.66 -2.04 -0.52
N ARG A 30 -5.64 -2.67 0.65
CA ARG A 30 -4.54 -3.51 1.14
C ARG A 30 -4.22 -4.68 0.19
N ALA A 31 -5.23 -5.42 -0.28
CA ALA A 31 -5.04 -6.53 -1.22
C ALA A 31 -4.54 -6.05 -2.60
N PHE A 32 -5.04 -4.89 -3.06
CA PHE A 32 -4.52 -4.26 -4.29
C PHE A 32 -3.05 -3.89 -4.14
N THR A 33 -2.68 -3.22 -3.04
CA THR A 33 -1.28 -2.84 -2.76
C THR A 33 -0.38 -4.06 -2.64
N GLN A 34 -0.80 -5.10 -1.91
CA GLN A 34 -0.04 -6.35 -1.80
C GLN A 34 0.18 -7.00 -3.16
N LYS A 35 -0.86 -7.13 -3.99
CA LYS A 35 -0.74 -7.72 -5.32
C LYS A 35 0.28 -6.97 -6.18
N ARG A 36 0.21 -5.63 -6.20
CA ARG A 36 1.17 -4.80 -6.93
C ARG A 36 2.58 -4.88 -6.35
N ALA A 37 2.70 -4.94 -5.03
CA ALA A 37 4.00 -5.11 -4.38
C ALA A 37 4.66 -6.43 -4.78
N THR A 38 3.90 -7.53 -4.81
CA THR A 38 4.37 -8.83 -5.30
C THR A 38 4.72 -8.80 -6.78
N GLU A 39 3.91 -8.15 -7.64
CA GLU A 39 4.21 -7.99 -9.08
C GLU A 39 5.52 -7.22 -9.33
N TYR A 40 5.79 -6.20 -8.52
CA TYR A 40 7.03 -5.42 -8.62
C TYR A 40 8.21 -6.05 -7.86
N GLY A 41 7.98 -7.06 -7.02
CA GLY A 41 9.04 -7.67 -6.21
C GLY A 41 9.57 -6.76 -5.09
N VAL A 42 8.72 -5.89 -4.54
CA VAL A 42 9.06 -5.01 -3.41
C VAL A 42 8.55 -5.60 -2.10
N THR A 43 9.27 -5.36 -1.01
CA THR A 43 8.92 -5.82 0.35
C THR A 43 8.32 -4.67 1.14
N GLY A 44 7.69 -4.95 2.29
CA GLY A 44 6.98 -3.90 3.01
C GLY A 44 5.79 -4.39 3.83
N TRP A 45 4.95 -3.44 4.22
CA TRP A 45 3.65 -3.74 4.79
C TRP A 45 2.62 -2.66 4.50
N VAL A 46 1.34 -3.01 4.66
CA VAL A 46 0.22 -2.07 4.55
C VAL A 46 -0.81 -2.32 5.65
N GLN A 47 -1.34 -1.26 6.27
CA GLN A 47 -2.35 -1.32 7.31
C GLN A 47 -3.39 -0.21 7.14
N ASN A 48 -4.60 -0.39 7.69
CA ASN A 48 -5.49 0.77 7.89
C ASN A 48 -5.18 1.38 9.24
N SER A 49 -5.06 2.70 9.24
CA SER A 49 -5.05 3.51 10.44
C SER A 49 -6.46 3.47 11.09
N PRO A 50 -6.57 3.54 12.42
CA PRO A 50 -7.85 3.59 13.13
C PRO A 50 -8.73 4.78 12.71
N ASP A 51 -8.14 5.84 12.15
CA ASP A 51 -8.84 6.99 11.56
C ASP A 51 -9.47 6.70 10.19
N GLY A 52 -9.45 5.45 9.70
CA GLY A 52 -9.99 5.06 8.39
C GLY A 52 -9.07 5.37 7.20
N ARG A 53 -7.82 5.76 7.45
CA ARG A 53 -6.78 6.00 6.43
C ARG A 53 -5.99 4.72 6.14
N VAL A 54 -5.19 4.71 5.07
CA VAL A 54 -4.23 3.63 4.79
C VAL A 54 -2.82 4.15 4.97
N GLU A 55 -1.98 3.38 5.63
CA GLU A 55 -0.55 3.65 5.72
C GLU A 55 0.24 2.37 5.49
N GLY A 56 1.46 2.52 5.00
CA GLY A 56 2.32 1.39 4.71
C GLY A 56 3.75 1.80 4.46
N GLU A 57 4.60 0.79 4.31
CA GLU A 57 6.02 0.93 4.00
C GLU A 57 6.32 0.04 2.81
N ILE A 58 7.19 0.53 1.94
CA ILE A 58 7.63 -0.18 0.74
C ILE A 58 9.14 -0.08 0.70
N GLN A 59 9.80 -1.21 0.52
CA GLN A 59 11.23 -1.33 0.31
C GLN A 59 11.53 -2.03 -1.00
N GLY A 60 12.47 -1.49 -1.77
CA GLY A 60 12.90 -2.10 -3.01
C GLY A 60 13.76 -1.17 -3.84
N GLU A 61 13.92 -1.47 -5.12
CA GLU A 61 14.57 -0.54 -6.03
C GLU A 61 13.75 0.74 -6.19
N PRO A 62 14.40 1.92 -6.29
CA PRO A 62 13.70 3.21 -6.38
C PRO A 62 12.69 3.26 -7.53
N ASP A 63 13.01 2.69 -8.68
CA ASP A 63 12.11 2.60 -9.83
C ASP A 63 10.83 1.79 -9.52
N LEU A 64 10.97 0.68 -8.79
CA LEU A 64 9.86 -0.21 -8.42
C LEU A 64 9.01 0.42 -7.32
N VAL A 65 9.64 1.03 -6.31
CA VAL A 65 8.97 1.78 -5.25
C VAL A 65 8.14 2.91 -5.86
N GLN A 66 8.70 3.68 -6.80
CA GLN A 66 7.95 4.74 -7.48
C GLN A 66 6.78 4.21 -8.32
N LYS A 67 6.91 3.05 -8.97
CA LYS A 67 5.80 2.41 -9.69
C LYS A 67 4.67 2.03 -8.73
N LEU A 68 4.99 1.40 -7.60
CA LEU A 68 3.99 1.05 -6.60
C LEU A 68 3.31 2.29 -6.02
N LEU A 69 4.06 3.34 -5.70
CA LEU A 69 3.50 4.60 -5.20
C LEU A 69 2.53 5.24 -6.20
N LYS A 70 2.81 5.18 -7.51
CA LYS A 70 1.89 5.66 -8.55
C LYS A 70 0.60 4.82 -8.62
N ASP A 71 0.70 3.51 -8.46
CA ASP A 71 -0.48 2.64 -8.39
C ASP A 71 -1.31 2.91 -7.12
N VAL A 72 -0.64 3.14 -5.98
CA VAL A 72 -1.27 3.50 -4.71
C VAL A 72 -1.95 4.86 -4.80
N ASP A 73 -1.32 5.85 -5.43
CA ASP A 73 -1.87 7.19 -5.67
C ASP A 73 -3.13 7.14 -6.54
N LYS A 74 -3.11 6.29 -7.58
CA LYS A 74 -4.28 6.05 -8.42
C LYS A 74 -5.39 5.30 -7.69
N GLY A 75 -5.00 4.39 -6.80
CA GLY A 75 -5.90 3.51 -6.07
C GLY A 75 -6.68 2.52 -6.95
N PRO A 76 -7.38 1.55 -6.33
CA PRO A 76 -8.37 0.72 -7.02
C PRO A 76 -9.56 1.56 -7.49
N ARG A 77 -10.32 1.05 -8.47
CA ARG A 77 -11.48 1.74 -9.10
C ARG A 77 -12.53 2.29 -8.12
N HIS A 78 -12.60 1.75 -6.90
CA HIS A 78 -13.57 2.12 -5.87
C HIS A 78 -12.97 2.90 -4.69
N ALA A 79 -11.67 3.20 -4.70
CA ALA A 79 -11.04 4.03 -3.68
C ALA A 79 -10.84 5.45 -4.19
N HIS A 80 -11.03 6.43 -3.31
CA HIS A 80 -10.73 7.82 -3.62
C HIS A 80 -9.55 8.30 -2.79
N VAL A 81 -8.39 8.40 -3.44
CA VAL A 81 -7.17 8.96 -2.84
C VAL A 81 -7.25 10.48 -2.95
N VAL A 82 -7.28 11.15 -1.80
CA VAL A 82 -7.31 12.62 -1.70
C VAL A 82 -5.88 13.17 -1.63
N LYS A 83 -5.00 12.50 -0.87
CA LYS A 83 -3.60 12.91 -0.72
C LYS A 83 -2.73 11.70 -0.42
N LEU A 84 -1.63 11.54 -1.15
CA LEU A 84 -0.58 10.60 -0.82
C LEU A 84 0.61 11.34 -0.20
N GLU A 85 0.93 11.03 1.06
CA GLU A 85 2.16 11.45 1.70
C GLU A 85 3.21 10.35 1.55
N LYS A 86 4.45 10.75 1.31
CA LYS A 86 5.59 9.84 1.17
C LYS A 86 6.77 10.40 1.96
N SER A 87 7.49 9.53 2.65
CA SER A 87 8.65 9.89 3.45
C SER A 87 9.67 8.78 3.35
N ASP A 88 10.88 9.13 2.92
CA ASP A 88 12.01 8.22 2.88
C ASP A 88 12.44 7.86 4.31
N ILE A 89 12.65 6.58 4.56
CA ILE A 89 13.02 6.01 5.86
C ILE A 89 14.20 5.05 5.69
N ASP A 90 14.87 4.71 6.79
CA ASP A 90 15.96 3.75 6.79
C ASP A 90 15.49 2.36 6.34
N ILE A 91 16.33 1.73 5.50
CA ILE A 91 16.12 0.37 5.01
C ILE A 91 16.11 -0.62 6.18
N GLN A 92 15.32 -1.67 6.05
CA GLN A 92 15.24 -2.78 6.98
C GLN A 92 15.69 -4.06 6.28
N GLU A 93 16.84 -4.60 6.70
CA GLU A 93 17.48 -5.76 6.06
C GLU A 93 16.70 -7.07 6.30
N ASP A 94 15.90 -7.14 7.36
CA ASP A 94 15.12 -8.33 7.73
C ASP A 94 13.79 -8.49 6.96
N GLU A 95 13.46 -7.57 6.04
CA GLU A 95 12.18 -7.57 5.34
C GLU A 95 12.24 -8.34 4.01
N THR A 96 11.64 -9.53 4.00
CA THR A 96 11.69 -10.47 2.86
C THR A 96 10.38 -10.59 2.07
N SER A 97 9.27 -10.09 2.61
CA SER A 97 7.94 -10.18 1.99
C SER A 97 7.11 -8.93 2.21
N PHE A 98 6.03 -8.79 1.43
CA PHE A 98 5.05 -7.74 1.62
C PHE A 98 3.82 -8.25 2.40
N GLU A 99 3.59 -7.70 3.59
CA GLU A 99 2.55 -8.19 4.50
C GLU A 99 1.38 -7.20 4.70
N ILE A 100 0.16 -7.73 4.85
CA ILE A 100 -1.00 -6.92 5.23
C ILE A 100 -1.13 -6.97 6.75
N ARG A 101 -0.83 -5.86 7.42
CA ARG A 101 -1.09 -5.67 8.85
C ARG A 101 -2.56 -5.31 9.06
N ARG A 102 -3.16 -5.87 10.11
CA ARG A 102 -4.60 -5.76 10.37
C ARG A 102 -4.92 -4.62 11.31
#